data_AF-A0A3D1U124-F1
#
_entry.id   AF-A0A3D1U124-F1
#
_cell.length_a   1.000
_cell.length_b   1.000
_cell.length_c   1.000
_cell.angle_alpha   90.00
_cell.angle_beta   90.00
_cell.angle_gamma   90.00
#
_symmetry.space_group_name_H-M   'P 1'
#
loop_
_entity.id
_entity.type
_entity.pdbx_description
1 polymer ?
#
loop_
_entity_poly.entity_id
_entity_poly.type
_entity_poly.pdbx_seq_one_letter_code
_entity_poly.pdbx_strand_id
1 'polypeptide(L)'
;MLHAFYQDPSGNNILLPPGGFTLSSKTVLLAVSPSGTTALTGSSDTVAEGNNGCSTPPAGFGPPPPPTPTPTAVPLGIYPTSSVSEDHPSSGDIETVYGKLWSNGMPQPGVQMHTTWYFPFGTQTCDALTDGTGTGSCSFQMNQNFPGYVVQIKVEMSFQGQTYIAYTHFTL
;
A
#
# COMPACT_ATOMS: atom_id res chain seq x y z
N MET A 1 9.13 -15.08 37.91
CA MET A 1 8.13 -14.22 37.25
C MET A 1 8.22 -14.48 35.75
N LEU A 2 7.08 -14.71 35.11
CA LEU A 2 6.95 -14.75 33.64
C LEU A 2 6.83 -13.30 33.17
N HIS A 3 7.61 -12.87 32.18
CA HIS A 3 7.41 -11.58 31.52
C HIS A 3 6.95 -11.86 30.10
N ALA A 4 5.81 -11.27 29.70
CA ALA A 4 5.33 -11.33 28.33
C ALA A 4 5.79 -10.08 27.58
N PHE A 5 6.24 -10.25 26.34
CA PHE A 5 6.61 -9.17 25.44
C PHE A 5 5.71 -9.27 24.21
N TYR A 6 5.03 -8.19 23.86
CA TYR A 6 4.14 -8.14 22.70
C TYR A 6 4.79 -7.32 21.59
N GLN A 7 4.89 -7.90 20.41
CA GLN A 7 5.33 -7.23 19.19
C GLN A 7 4.22 -7.27 18.15
N ASP A 8 4.12 -6.21 17.35
CA ASP A 8 3.29 -6.24 16.14
C ASP A 8 3.94 -7.12 15.05
N PRO A 9 3.26 -7.42 13.93
CA PRO A 9 3.86 -8.19 12.83
C PRO A 9 5.12 -7.58 12.21
N SER A 10 5.43 -6.31 12.51
CA SER A 10 6.63 -5.59 12.04
C SER A 10 7.77 -5.64 13.07
N GLY A 11 7.59 -6.33 14.21
CA GLY A 11 8.59 -6.44 15.28
C GLY A 11 8.66 -5.24 16.21
N ASN A 12 7.72 -4.28 16.12
CA ASN A 12 7.70 -3.13 17.00
C ASN A 12 7.11 -3.51 18.36
N ASN A 13 7.72 -3.01 19.45
CA ASN A 13 7.18 -3.19 20.79
C ASN A 13 5.82 -2.50 20.91
N ILE A 14 4.80 -3.24 21.34
CA ILE A 14 3.49 -2.67 21.63
C ILE A 14 3.52 -2.15 23.07
N LEU A 15 3.64 -0.83 23.24
CA LEU A 15 3.35 -0.16 24.52
C LEU A 15 1.84 -0.17 24.70
N LEU A 16 1.34 -1.06 25.56
CA LEU A 16 -0.10 -1.16 25.83
C LEU A 16 -0.56 0.10 26.58
N PRO A 17 -1.62 0.81 26.11
CA PRO A 17 -2.20 1.92 26.87
C PRO A 17 -2.85 1.41 28.17
N PRO A 18 -2.92 2.25 29.21
CA PRO A 18 -3.71 1.92 30.40
C PRO A 18 -5.18 1.80 30.00
N GLY A 19 -5.73 0.58 30.04
CA GLY A 19 -7.12 0.32 29.68
C GLY A 19 -7.41 -1.08 29.12
N GLY A 20 -6.38 -1.82 28.67
CA GLY A 20 -6.55 -3.18 28.15
C GLY A 20 -7.30 -3.24 26.81
N PHE A 21 -6.97 -4.21 25.97
CA PHE A 21 -7.85 -4.64 24.89
C PHE A 21 -8.21 -6.10 25.13
N THR A 22 -9.43 -6.47 24.74
CA THR A 22 -9.82 -7.86 24.55
C THR A 22 -8.94 -8.46 23.44
N LEU A 23 -8.03 -9.35 23.81
CA LEU A 23 -7.34 -10.18 22.82
C LEU A 23 -8.38 -11.10 22.17
N SER A 24 -8.24 -11.33 20.86
CA SER A 24 -9.03 -12.37 20.19
C SER A 24 -8.89 -13.69 20.95
N SER A 25 -9.98 -14.43 21.11
CA SER A 25 -9.96 -15.78 21.70
C SER A 25 -9.13 -16.78 20.90
N LYS A 26 -8.64 -16.37 19.71
CA LYS A 26 -7.70 -17.13 18.87
C LYS A 26 -6.22 -16.78 19.12
N THR A 27 -5.92 -15.85 20.02
CA THR A 27 -4.54 -15.50 20.36
C THR A 27 -3.93 -16.57 21.26
N VAL A 28 -2.66 -16.89 21.02
CA VAL A 28 -1.88 -17.80 21.87
C VAL A 28 -0.85 -16.99 22.64
N LEU A 29 -0.79 -17.18 23.95
CA LEU A 29 0.25 -16.60 24.78
C LEU A 29 1.43 -17.59 24.82
N LEU A 30 2.59 -17.13 24.34
CA LEU A 30 3.85 -17.82 24.53
C LEU A 30 4.57 -17.20 25.73
N ALA A 31 4.79 -18.02 26.75
CA ALA A 31 5.60 -17.67 27.89
C ALA A 31 6.94 -18.39 27.83
N VAL A 32 8.02 -17.66 28.13
CA VAL A 32 9.37 -18.25 28.25
C VAL A 32 9.90 -17.95 29.65
N SER A 33 10.21 -18.99 30.42
CA SER A 33 10.79 -18.84 31.75
C SER A 33 12.29 -18.51 31.68
N PRO A 34 12.88 -17.97 32.75
CA PRO A 34 14.34 -17.79 32.85
C PRO A 34 15.15 -19.09 32.73
N SER A 35 14.53 -20.26 32.97
CA SER A 35 15.13 -21.58 32.79
C SER A 35 15.04 -22.09 31.34
N GLY A 36 14.56 -21.27 30.40
CA GLY A 36 14.41 -21.63 28.98
C GLY A 36 13.20 -22.52 28.69
N THR A 37 12.29 -22.67 29.64
CA THR A 37 11.08 -23.48 29.46
C THR A 37 10.03 -22.65 28.75
N THR A 38 9.50 -23.14 27.64
CA THR A 38 8.42 -22.49 26.90
C THR A 38 7.08 -23.11 27.28
N ALA A 39 6.06 -22.27 27.48
CA ALA A 39 4.68 -22.69 27.68
C ALA A 39 3.78 -21.93 26.71
N LEU A 40 2.93 -22.67 26.00
CA LEU A 40 1.87 -22.11 25.18
C LEU A 40 0.56 -22.27 25.96
N THR A 41 -0.17 -21.19 26.16
CA THR A 41 -1.50 -21.23 26.79
C THR A 41 -2.47 -20.48 25.90
N GLY A 42 -3.67 -21.05 25.71
CA GLY A 42 -4.75 -20.33 25.05
C GLY A 42 -5.05 -19.05 25.84
N SER A 43 -5.20 -17.92 25.15
CA SER A 43 -5.50 -16.65 25.82
C SER A 43 -6.83 -16.77 26.57
N SER A 44 -6.80 -16.73 27.90
CA SER A 44 -8.00 -16.38 28.67
C SER A 44 -8.22 -14.88 28.51
N ASP A 45 -9.46 -14.45 28.27
CA ASP A 45 -9.83 -13.07 27.88
C ASP A 45 -9.48 -11.95 28.88
N THR A 46 -8.68 -12.25 29.91
CA THR A 46 -8.26 -11.32 30.95
C THR A 46 -6.73 -11.24 31.01
N VAL A 47 -6.18 -10.16 30.44
CA VAL A 47 -4.76 -9.79 30.59
C VAL A 47 -4.57 -9.17 31.98
N ALA A 48 -3.43 -9.43 32.64
CA ALA A 48 -3.11 -8.85 33.93
C ALA A 48 -3.17 -7.31 33.86
N GLU A 49 -4.04 -6.70 34.67
CA GLU A 49 -4.17 -5.26 34.77
C GLU A 49 -2.97 -4.64 35.51
N GLY A 50 -2.46 -3.56 34.92
CA GLY A 50 -1.34 -2.78 35.47
C GLY A 50 0.01 -3.32 35.02
N ASN A 51 0.91 -2.43 34.63
CA ASN A 51 2.30 -2.73 34.24
C ASN A 51 3.17 -3.34 35.37
N ASN A 52 2.55 -3.89 36.42
CA ASN A 52 3.22 -4.55 37.53
C ASN A 52 3.67 -5.95 37.07
N GLY A 53 4.94 -6.07 36.69
CA GLY A 53 5.56 -7.34 36.30
C GLY A 53 6.17 -7.36 34.90
N CYS A 54 6.14 -6.25 34.15
CA CYS A 54 6.88 -6.14 32.91
C CYS A 54 8.33 -5.73 33.20
N SER A 55 9.32 -6.56 32.89
CA SER A 55 10.72 -6.12 32.88
C SER A 55 10.97 -5.19 31.70
N THR A 56 11.84 -4.20 31.90
CA THR A 56 12.45 -3.46 30.78
C THR A 56 13.15 -4.45 29.83
N PRO A 57 12.92 -4.38 28.51
CA PRO A 57 13.63 -5.21 27.54
C PRO A 57 15.16 -5.07 27.71
N PRO A 58 15.95 -6.13 27.46
CA PRO A 58 17.40 -6.03 27.49
C PRO A 58 17.90 -4.97 26.49
N ALA A 59 19.00 -4.28 26.83
CA ALA A 59 19.66 -3.35 25.91
C ALA A 59 20.02 -4.08 24.61
N GLY A 60 19.52 -3.60 23.46
CA GLY A 60 19.67 -4.25 22.15
C GLY A 60 18.38 -4.87 21.59
N PHE A 61 17.31 -5.00 22.40
CA PHE A 61 15.97 -5.33 21.91
C PHE A 61 15.26 -4.07 21.40
N GLY A 62 15.70 -3.57 20.25
CA GLY A 62 15.01 -2.56 19.46
C GLY A 62 14.87 -3.06 18.01
N PRO A 63 13.90 -2.54 17.24
CA PRO A 63 13.86 -2.80 15.81
C PRO A 63 15.22 -2.42 15.21
N PRO A 64 15.75 -3.21 14.25
CA PRO A 64 16.94 -2.79 13.51
C PRO A 64 16.70 -1.39 12.94
N PRO A 65 17.74 -0.53 12.89
CA PRO A 65 17.59 0.79 12.30
C PRO A 65 16.98 0.63 10.90
N PRO A 66 15.99 1.45 10.53
CA PRO A 66 15.42 1.40 9.19
C PRO A 66 16.56 1.42 8.16
N PRO A 67 16.51 0.57 7.11
CA PRO A 67 17.52 0.63 6.07
C PRO A 67 17.59 2.05 5.53
N THR A 68 18.80 2.60 5.40
CA THR A 68 18.99 3.87 4.71
C THR A 68 18.46 3.69 3.29
N PRO A 69 17.51 4.51 2.81
CA PRO A 69 16.99 4.36 1.45
C PRO A 69 18.15 4.51 0.47
N THR A 70 18.44 3.46 -0.29
CA THR A 70 19.40 3.54 -1.40
C THR A 70 18.84 4.53 -2.42
N PRO A 71 19.62 5.52 -2.90
CA PRO A 71 19.17 6.41 -3.96
C PRO A 71 18.77 5.59 -5.18
N THR A 72 17.50 5.62 -5.55
CA THR A 72 17.03 4.99 -6.79
C THR A 72 17.65 5.75 -7.96
N ALA A 73 18.45 5.05 -8.77
CA ALA A 73 19.04 5.64 -9.96
C ALA A 73 17.91 6.22 -10.83
N VAL A 74 18.03 7.52 -11.11
CA VAL A 74 17.04 8.23 -11.90
C VAL A 74 17.32 7.91 -13.38
N PRO A 75 16.38 7.25 -14.08
CA PRO A 75 16.61 6.90 -15.46
C PRO A 75 16.66 8.18 -16.33
N LEU A 76 17.59 8.22 -17.30
CA LEU A 76 17.84 9.37 -18.18
C LEU A 76 17.07 9.23 -19.50
N GLY A 77 16.14 10.15 -19.77
CA GLY A 77 15.20 10.05 -20.89
C GLY A 77 13.78 10.45 -20.48
N ILE A 78 12.82 10.16 -21.36
CA ILE A 78 11.39 10.41 -21.12
C ILE A 78 10.72 9.09 -20.78
N TYR A 79 10.02 9.06 -19.64
CA TYR A 79 9.45 7.85 -19.07
C TYR A 79 7.98 8.07 -18.74
N PRO A 80 7.05 7.57 -19.57
CA PRO A 80 5.65 7.47 -19.20
C PRO A 80 5.48 6.26 -18.27
N THR A 81 4.71 6.42 -17.20
CA THR A 81 4.23 5.31 -16.36
C THR A 81 2.74 5.47 -16.12
N SER A 82 2.05 4.37 -15.85
CA SER A 82 0.63 4.38 -15.54
C SER A 82 0.30 3.38 -14.44
N SER A 83 -0.73 3.68 -13.65
CA SER A 83 -1.27 2.80 -12.62
C SER A 83 -2.77 3.04 -12.44
N VAL A 84 -3.43 2.11 -11.76
CA VAL A 84 -4.85 2.18 -11.36
C VAL A 84 -4.95 2.37 -9.84
N SER A 85 -6.10 2.78 -9.32
CA SER A 85 -6.32 2.94 -7.88
C SER A 85 -6.59 1.61 -7.18
N GLU A 86 -7.24 0.69 -7.87
CA GLU A 86 -7.58 -0.66 -7.39
C GLU A 86 -7.50 -1.64 -8.57
N ASP A 87 -6.90 -2.82 -8.33
CA ASP A 87 -6.75 -3.85 -9.36
C ASP A 87 -8.05 -4.67 -9.52
N HIS A 88 -8.94 -4.62 -8.51
CA HIS A 88 -10.23 -5.31 -8.46
C HIS A 88 -11.39 -4.43 -7.96
N PRO A 89 -11.75 -3.35 -8.69
CA PRO A 89 -12.82 -2.45 -8.26
C PRO A 89 -14.18 -3.16 -8.31
N SER A 90 -15.01 -2.95 -7.28
CA SER A 90 -16.38 -3.48 -7.25
C SER A 90 -17.32 -2.59 -8.06
N SER A 91 -18.48 -3.15 -8.44
CA SER A 91 -19.52 -2.34 -9.06
C SER A 91 -20.01 -1.23 -8.11
N GLY A 92 -20.03 0.00 -8.59
CA GLY A 92 -20.33 1.22 -7.84
C GLY A 92 -19.10 1.99 -7.38
N ASP A 93 -17.92 1.36 -7.35
CA ASP A 93 -16.67 2.00 -6.97
C ASP A 93 -16.23 3.03 -8.01
N ILE A 94 -15.42 3.98 -7.57
CA ILE A 94 -14.73 4.94 -8.45
C ILE A 94 -13.33 4.40 -8.69
N GLU A 95 -13.05 4.03 -9.93
CA GLU A 95 -11.72 3.60 -10.36
C GLU A 95 -10.98 4.74 -11.04
N THR A 96 -9.72 4.96 -10.68
CA THR A 96 -8.91 6.09 -11.12
C THR A 96 -7.63 5.60 -11.78
N VAL A 97 -7.46 5.97 -13.06
CA VAL A 97 -6.17 5.80 -13.73
C VAL A 97 -5.29 7.01 -13.46
N TYR A 98 -4.02 6.75 -13.16
CA TYR A 98 -2.96 7.73 -13.04
C TYR A 98 -1.96 7.55 -14.17
N GLY A 99 -1.60 8.63 -14.85
CA GLY A 99 -0.48 8.69 -15.77
C GLY A 99 0.59 9.62 -15.21
N LYS A 100 1.86 9.23 -15.29
CA LYS A 100 2.98 10.09 -14.90
C LYS A 100 3.97 10.22 -16.04
N LEU A 101 4.42 11.44 -16.30
CA LEU A 101 5.51 11.71 -17.24
C LEU A 101 6.70 12.35 -16.53
N TRP A 102 7.85 11.69 -16.65
CA TRP A 102 9.14 12.20 -16.17
C TRP A 102 10.07 12.41 -17.37
N SER A 103 10.86 13.48 -17.31
CA SER A 103 11.93 13.75 -18.28
C SER A 103 13.20 14.09 -17.54
N ASN A 104 14.26 13.29 -17.75
CA ASN A 104 15.57 13.46 -17.12
C ASN A 104 15.48 13.62 -15.60
N GLY A 105 14.62 12.83 -14.95
CA GLY A 105 14.45 12.89 -13.50
C GLY A 105 13.58 14.01 -12.96
N MET A 106 12.98 14.82 -13.82
CA MET A 106 12.08 15.89 -13.41
C MET A 106 10.64 15.56 -13.80
N PRO A 107 9.66 15.75 -12.90
CA PRO A 107 8.26 15.65 -13.26
C PRO A 107 7.90 16.71 -14.31
N GLN A 108 7.03 16.35 -15.25
CA GLN A 108 6.59 17.26 -16.31
C GLN A 108 5.15 17.72 -16.06
N PRO A 109 4.92 18.91 -15.48
CA PRO A 109 3.59 19.47 -15.29
C PRO A 109 2.98 20.03 -16.59
N GLY A 110 1.65 20.10 -16.66
CA GLY A 110 0.91 20.68 -17.78
C GLY A 110 0.92 19.83 -19.05
N VAL A 111 1.36 18.57 -18.97
CA VAL A 111 1.35 17.62 -20.08
C VAL A 111 -0.07 17.11 -20.29
N GLN A 112 -0.54 17.14 -21.54
CA GLN A 112 -1.85 16.58 -21.87
C GLN A 112 -1.80 15.05 -21.81
N MET A 113 -2.68 14.49 -20.98
CA MET A 113 -2.92 13.06 -20.85
C MET A 113 -4.27 12.72 -21.48
N HIS A 114 -4.30 11.74 -22.36
CA HIS A 114 -5.50 11.11 -22.89
C HIS A 114 -5.54 9.65 -22.49
N THR A 115 -6.67 9.19 -21.96
CA THR A 115 -6.83 7.81 -21.49
C THR A 115 -7.93 7.13 -22.30
N THR A 116 -7.70 5.87 -22.69
CA THR A 116 -8.68 5.03 -23.37
C THR A 116 -8.83 3.73 -22.60
N TRP A 117 -10.05 3.45 -22.15
CA TRP A 117 -10.43 2.26 -21.39
C TRP A 117 -11.17 1.32 -22.34
N TYR A 118 -10.68 0.09 -22.48
CA TYR A 118 -11.26 -0.91 -23.38
C TYR A 118 -12.13 -1.89 -22.58
N PHE A 119 -13.44 -1.62 -22.57
CA PHE A 119 -14.45 -2.48 -21.96
C PHE A 119 -15.00 -3.49 -22.99
N PRO A 120 -15.73 -4.55 -22.57
CA PRO A 120 -16.22 -5.58 -23.50
C PRO A 120 -17.13 -5.04 -24.61
N PHE A 121 -17.91 -4.00 -24.30
CA PHE A 121 -18.97 -3.46 -25.17
C PHE A 121 -18.75 -2.02 -25.61
N GLY A 122 -17.54 -1.49 -25.43
CA GLY A 122 -17.22 -0.13 -25.85
C GLY A 122 -15.92 0.37 -25.27
N THR A 123 -15.64 1.63 -25.55
CA THR A 123 -14.49 2.34 -25.02
C THR A 123 -14.95 3.57 -24.28
N GLN A 124 -14.28 3.89 -23.18
CA GLN A 124 -14.45 5.16 -22.48
C GLN A 124 -13.15 5.95 -22.56
N THR A 125 -13.26 7.28 -22.67
CA THR A 125 -12.09 8.16 -22.75
C THR A 125 -12.17 9.31 -21.76
N CYS A 126 -11.03 9.72 -21.25
CA CYS A 126 -10.91 10.89 -20.39
C CYS A 126 -9.60 11.63 -20.67
N ASP A 127 -9.66 12.96 -20.65
CA ASP A 127 -8.52 13.85 -20.81
C ASP A 127 -8.21 14.53 -19.48
N ALA A 128 -6.93 14.70 -19.19
CA ALA A 128 -6.43 15.42 -18.02
C ALA A 128 -5.11 16.14 -18.34
N LEU A 129 -4.68 16.99 -17.42
CA LEU A 129 -3.35 17.58 -17.43
C LEU A 129 -2.55 17.03 -16.25
N THR A 130 -1.25 16.83 -16.44
CA THR A 130 -0.37 16.50 -15.32
C THR A 130 -0.22 17.69 -14.38
N ASP A 131 -0.20 17.43 -13.08
CA ASP A 131 0.01 18.41 -12.03
C ASP A 131 1.50 18.70 -11.77
N GLY A 132 1.81 19.44 -10.70
CA GLY A 132 3.18 19.77 -10.29
C GLY A 132 4.08 18.55 -9.99
N THR A 133 3.50 17.38 -9.77
CA THR A 133 4.22 16.11 -9.58
C THR A 133 4.40 15.33 -10.88
N GLY A 134 3.96 15.89 -12.01
CA GLY A 134 3.98 15.23 -13.30
C GLY A 134 2.92 14.13 -13.42
N THR A 135 1.90 14.14 -12.55
CA THR A 135 0.85 13.13 -12.50
C THR A 135 -0.47 13.70 -13.03
N GLY A 136 -1.07 13.05 -14.02
CA GLY A 136 -2.45 13.29 -14.45
C GLY A 136 -3.33 12.15 -13.95
N SER A 137 -4.61 12.43 -13.67
CA SER A 137 -5.55 11.41 -13.21
C SER A 137 -6.91 11.55 -13.87
N CYS A 138 -7.54 10.41 -14.15
CA CYS A 138 -8.88 10.31 -14.72
C CYS A 138 -9.66 9.25 -13.94
N SER A 139 -10.88 9.59 -13.49
CA SER A 139 -11.71 8.69 -12.68
C SER A 139 -13.00 8.34 -13.41
N PHE A 140 -13.44 7.10 -13.26
CA PHE A 140 -14.73 6.61 -13.75
C PHE A 140 -15.47 5.85 -12.66
N GLN A 141 -16.79 6.02 -12.62
CA GLN A 141 -17.65 5.18 -11.79
C GLN A 141 -17.89 3.84 -12.50
N MET A 142 -17.60 2.73 -11.80
CA MET A 142 -17.74 1.37 -12.31
C MET A 142 -19.19 0.93 -12.27
N ASN A 143 -19.94 1.26 -13.32
CA ASN A 143 -21.37 0.92 -13.43
C ASN A 143 -21.62 -0.48 -14.04
N GLN A 144 -20.56 -1.21 -14.37
CA GLN A 144 -20.64 -2.50 -15.05
C GLN A 144 -20.02 -3.58 -14.17
N ASN A 145 -20.64 -4.76 -14.15
CA ASN A 145 -20.16 -5.92 -13.42
C ASN A 145 -19.85 -7.02 -14.43
N PHE A 146 -18.56 -7.23 -14.71
CA PHE A 146 -18.07 -8.25 -15.63
C PHE A 146 -17.00 -9.10 -14.95
N PRO A 147 -17.42 -10.04 -14.07
CA PRO A 147 -16.48 -10.79 -13.24
C PRO A 147 -15.44 -11.52 -14.08
N GLY A 148 -14.16 -11.28 -13.78
CA GLY A 148 -12.99 -11.84 -14.45
C GLY A 148 -12.59 -11.15 -15.75
N TYR A 149 -13.26 -10.06 -16.16
CA TYR A 149 -12.87 -9.35 -17.38
C TYR A 149 -11.73 -8.37 -17.10
N VAL A 150 -10.66 -8.47 -17.89
CA VAL A 150 -9.52 -7.55 -17.80
C VAL A 150 -9.77 -6.32 -18.65
N VAL A 151 -9.93 -5.17 -18.01
CA VAL A 151 -10.04 -3.88 -18.68
C VAL A 151 -8.64 -3.36 -18.95
N GLN A 152 -8.27 -3.28 -20.23
CA GLN A 152 -7.01 -2.67 -20.66
C GLN A 152 -7.18 -1.15 -20.71
N ILE A 153 -6.18 -0.42 -20.24
CA ILE A 153 -6.15 1.05 -20.29
C ILE A 153 -4.89 1.50 -21.03
N LYS A 154 -5.09 2.27 -22.10
CA LYS A 154 -4.02 2.98 -22.80
C LYS A 154 -3.96 4.41 -22.28
N VAL A 155 -2.77 4.85 -21.86
CA VAL A 155 -2.50 6.22 -21.41
C VAL A 155 -1.53 6.86 -22.40
N GLU A 156 -1.99 7.92 -23.07
CA GLU A 156 -1.21 8.69 -24.05
C GLU A 156 -0.89 10.06 -23.45
N MET A 157 0.38 10.45 -23.48
CA MET A 157 0.85 11.74 -22.96
C MET A 157 1.58 12.49 -24.08
N SER A 158 1.12 13.71 -24.38
CA SER A 158 1.67 14.54 -25.46
C SER A 158 2.66 15.56 -24.90
N PHE A 159 3.94 15.38 -25.21
CA PHE A 159 5.02 16.22 -24.71
C PHE A 159 6.04 16.53 -25.82
N GLN A 160 6.40 17.82 -25.98
CA GLN A 160 7.34 18.29 -27.01
C GLN A 160 7.00 17.83 -28.45
N GLY A 161 5.69 17.77 -28.77
CA GLY A 161 5.21 17.35 -30.08
C GLY A 161 5.32 15.84 -30.35
N GLN A 162 5.64 15.03 -29.34
CA GLN A 162 5.68 13.57 -29.39
C GLN A 162 4.62 12.97 -28.46
N THR A 163 4.13 11.79 -28.81
CA THR A 163 3.19 11.02 -27.98
C THR A 163 3.91 9.87 -27.30
N TYR A 164 3.84 9.84 -25.97
CA TYR A 164 4.38 8.79 -25.12
C TYR A 164 3.23 7.92 -24.62
N ILE A 165 3.38 6.59 -24.74
CA ILE A 165 2.30 5.64 -24.43
C ILE A 165 2.72 4.77 -23.26
N ALA A 166 1.82 4.62 -22.29
CA ALA A 166 1.90 3.62 -21.23
C ALA A 166 0.60 2.80 -21.19
N TYR A 167 0.69 1.60 -20.61
CA TYR A 167 -0.45 0.70 -20.46
C TYR A 167 -0.58 0.26 -19.01
N THR A 168 -1.82 0.14 -18.55
CA THR A 168 -2.18 -0.47 -17.27
C THR A 168 -3.48 -1.25 -17.44
N HIS A 169 -3.87 -2.02 -16.44
CA HIS A 169 -5.11 -2.77 -16.46
C HIS A 169 -5.64 -2.98 -15.04
N PHE A 170 -6.90 -3.36 -14.94
CA PHE A 170 -7.52 -3.91 -13.73
C PHE A 170 -8.49 -5.03 -14.16
N THR A 171 -9.01 -5.79 -13.21
CA THR A 171 -9.94 -6.90 -13.46
C THR A 171 -11.25 -6.66 -12.72
N LEU A 172 -12.37 -6.68 -13.46
CA LEU A 172 -13.73 -6.57 -12.94
C LEU A 172 -14.24 -7.88 -12.30
#